data_AF-A0AAW1V759-F1
#
_entry.id   AF-A0AAW1V759-F1
#
_cell.length_a   1.000
_cell.length_b   1.000
_cell.length_c   1.000
_cell.angle_alpha   90.00
_cell.angle_beta   90.00
_cell.angle_gamma   90.00
#
_symmetry.space_group_name_H-M   'P 1'
#
loop_
_entity.id
_entity.type
_entity.pdbx_description
1 polymer ?
#
loop_
_entity_poly.entity_id
_entity_poly.type
_entity_poly.pdbx_seq_one_letter_code
_entity_poly.pdbx_strand_id
1 'polypeptide(L)'
;MVIDGHSRIREIEKQERKILRKIYGPINRNEIWMKRPQNELHQKTNTITEEIRKRRAKFYAHVYRMKQSRIPKKLLDIIIIVNSNSKCETEWLR
;
A
#
# COMPACT_ATOMS: atom_id res chain seq x y z
N MET A 1 -12.93 -13.16 15.53
CA MET A 1 -11.75 -12.28 15.61
C MET A 1 -11.55 -11.62 14.26
N VAL A 2 -11.88 -10.33 14.13
CA VAL A 2 -11.60 -9.57 12.91
C VAL A 2 -10.10 -9.24 12.92
N ILE A 3 -9.33 -9.81 12.00
CA ILE A 3 -7.92 -9.46 11.83
C ILE A 3 -7.90 -8.03 11.28
N ASP A 4 -7.63 -7.05 12.14
CA ASP A 4 -7.52 -5.65 11.74
C ASP A 4 -6.40 -5.50 10.71
N GLY A 5 -6.75 -5.17 9.47
CA GLY A 5 -5.82 -4.99 8.36
C GLY A 5 -4.76 -3.91 8.63
N HIS A 6 -5.04 -2.94 9.52
CA HIS A 6 -4.08 -1.92 9.91
C HIS A 6 -2.91 -2.52 10.70
N SER A 7 -3.16 -3.54 11.53
CA SER A 7 -2.10 -4.21 12.30
C SER A 7 -1.05 -4.86 11.40
N ARG A 8 -1.49 -5.49 10.30
CA ARG A 8 -0.62 -6.23 9.39
C ARG A 8 0.26 -5.31 8.53
N ILE A 9 -0.29 -4.17 8.11
CA ILE A 9 0.48 -3.14 7.38
C ILE A 9 1.60 -2.59 8.26
N ARG A 10 1.31 -2.30 9.54
CA ARG A 10 2.32 -1.81 10.49
C ARG A 10 3.45 -2.83 10.70
N GLU A 11 3.14 -4.13 10.72
CA GLU A 11 4.16 -5.17 10.85
C GLU A 11 5.05 -5.24 9.62
N ILE A 12 4.49 -5.16 8.40
CA ILE A 12 5.27 -5.10 7.16
C ILE A 12 6.22 -3.90 7.18
N GLU A 13 5.73 -2.71 7.52
CA GLU A 13 6.55 -1.50 7.61
C GLU A 13 7.65 -1.62 8.68
N LYS A 14 7.37 -2.32 9.79
CA LYS A 14 8.36 -2.59 10.83
C LYS A 14 9.49 -3.49 10.33
N GLN A 15 9.15 -4.55 9.60
CA GLN A 15 10.14 -5.46 9.01
C GLN A 15 10.96 -4.75 7.94
N GLU A 16 10.32 -3.95 7.10
CA GLU A 16 10.97 -3.10 6.11
C GLU A 16 12.01 -2.16 6.76
N ARG A 17 11.63 -1.46 7.84
CA ARG A 17 12.56 -0.61 8.59
C ARG A 17 13.79 -1.35 9.09
N LYS A 18 13.65 -2.61 9.53
CA LYS A 18 14.78 -3.42 10.00
C LYS A 18 15.73 -3.75 8.84
N ILE A 19 15.19 -4.11 7.67
CA ILE A 19 15.98 -4.41 6.47
C ILE A 19 16.72 -3.16 6.00
N LEU A 20 16.02 -2.03 5.85
CA LEU A 20 16.63 -0.78 5.39
C LEU A 20 17.75 -0.32 6.32
N ARG A 21 17.60 -0.50 7.64
CA ARG A 21 18.66 -0.18 8.61
C ARG A 21 19.88 -1.09 8.51
N LYS A 22 19.71 -2.35 8.10
CA LYS A 22 20.84 -3.26 7.82
C LYS A 22 21.59 -2.83 6.56
N ILE A 23 20.86 -2.48 5.50
CA ILE A 23 21.45 -2.07 4.21
C ILE A 23 22.20 -0.74 4.35
N TYR A 24 21.53 0.26 4.94
CA TYR A 24 22.08 1.62 5.00
C TYR A 24 23.04 1.87 6.16
N GLY A 25 23.04 1.00 7.16
CA GLY A 25 23.87 1.13 8.35
C GLY A 25 23.53 2.37 9.22
N PRO A 26 24.32 2.58 10.28
CA PRO A 26 24.27 3.81 11.09
C PRO A 26 24.76 5.02 10.27
N ILE A 27 24.51 6.23 10.80
CA ILE A 27 25.01 7.48 10.23
C ILE A 27 26.00 8.12 11.20
N ASN A 28 27.13 8.60 10.68
CA ASN A 28 28.07 9.39 11.47
C ASN A 28 27.68 10.87 11.35
N ARG A 29 27.41 11.52 12.48
CA ARG A 29 27.16 12.96 12.56
C ARG A 29 28.08 13.54 13.63
N ASN A 30 28.95 14.48 13.25
CA ASN A 30 29.90 15.12 14.16
C ASN A 30 30.70 14.11 14.99
N GLU A 31 31.28 13.11 14.32
CA GLU A 31 32.08 12.03 14.92
C GLU A 31 31.30 11.05 15.83
N ILE A 32 29.98 11.23 15.96
CA ILE A 32 29.12 10.34 16.73
C ILE A 32 28.33 9.43 15.78
N TRP A 33 28.48 8.13 15.98
CA TRP A 33 27.68 7.12 15.29
C TRP A 33 26.28 7.05 15.88
N MET A 34 25.30 7.38 15.07
CA MET A 34 23.89 7.42 15.46
C MET A 34 23.06 6.44 14.64
N LYS A 35 21.95 6.01 15.25
CA LYS A 35 20.88 5.32 14.53
C LYS A 35 20.25 6.29 13.53
N ARG A 36 20.19 5.90 12.25
CA ARG A 36 19.60 6.74 11.20
C ARG A 36 18.13 7.07 11.52
N PRO A 37 17.69 8.34 11.43
CA PRO A 37 16.31 8.71 11.67
C PRO A 37 15.37 8.14 10.59
N GLN A 38 14.10 7.99 10.93
CA GLN A 38 13.13 7.33 10.05
C GLN A 38 12.89 8.10 8.75
N ASN A 39 12.93 9.43 8.82
CA ASN A 39 12.65 10.30 7.68
C ASN A 39 13.73 10.15 6.60
N GLU A 40 15.01 10.00 6.99
CA GLU A 40 16.10 9.76 6.05
C GLU A 40 16.07 8.37 5.41
N LEU A 41 15.46 7.38 6.08
CA LEU A 41 15.25 6.05 5.52
C LEU A 41 14.19 6.09 4.40
N HIS A 42 13.10 6.84 4.60
CA HIS A 42 12.01 6.96 3.63
C HIS A 42 12.29 7.94 2.49
N GLN A 43 13.19 8.90 2.67
CA GLN A 43 13.60 9.79 1.58
C GLN A 43 14.38 9.07 0.47
N LYS A 44 15.02 7.93 0.79
CA LYS A 44 15.87 7.21 -0.16
C LYS A 44 15.11 6.19 -1.01
N THR A 45 13.95 5.71 -0.55
CA THR A 45 13.19 4.64 -1.20
C THR A 45 11.70 4.73 -0.85
N ASN A 46 10.82 4.48 -1.84
CA ASN A 46 9.40 4.24 -1.58
C ASN A 46 9.23 3.08 -0.59
N THR A 47 8.19 3.13 0.23
CA THR A 47 7.87 1.97 1.09
C THR A 47 7.33 0.80 0.28
N ILE A 48 7.53 -0.43 0.76
CA ILE A 48 6.95 -1.64 0.15
C ILE A 48 5.42 -1.50 0.05
N THR A 49 4.79 -0.93 1.08
CA THR A 49 3.33 -0.70 1.08
C THR A 49 2.91 0.27 -0.02
N GLU A 50 3.64 1.37 -0.22
CA GLU A 50 3.41 2.29 -1.34
C GLU A 50 3.61 1.61 -2.69
N GLU A 51 4.67 0.80 -2.83
CA GLU A 51 4.96 0.09 -4.06
C GLU A 51 3.86 -0.92 -4.40
N ILE A 52 3.37 -1.67 -3.41
CA ILE A 52 2.22 -2.57 -3.56
C ILE A 52 0.97 -1.80 -3.99
N ARG A 53 0.69 -0.65 -3.36
CA ARG A 53 -0.45 0.22 -3.75
C ARG A 53 -0.31 0.72 -5.18
N LYS A 54 0.87 1.20 -5.57
CA LYS A 54 1.16 1.67 -6.94
C LYS A 54 0.94 0.55 -7.96
N ARG A 55 1.44 -0.66 -7.68
CA ARG A 55 1.26 -1.83 -8.55
C ARG A 55 -0.20 -2.24 -8.69
N ARG A 56 -0.96 -2.27 -7.59
CA ARG A 56 -2.40 -2.53 -7.61
C ARG A 56 -3.13 -1.51 -8.45
N ALA A 57 -2.88 -0.22 -8.23
CA ALA A 57 -3.49 0.86 -9.02
C ALA A 57 -3.17 0.72 -10.51
N LYS A 58 -1.90 0.46 -10.87
CA LYS A 58 -1.49 0.19 -12.26
C LYS A 58 -2.23 -1.02 -12.85
N PHE A 59 -2.33 -2.11 -12.11
CA PHE A 59 -3.04 -3.31 -12.53
C PHE A 59 -4.53 -3.01 -12.78
N TYR A 60 -5.22 -2.35 -11.84
CA TYR A 60 -6.63 -2.01 -12.02
C TYR A 60 -6.84 -1.04 -13.19
N ALA A 61 -5.98 -0.04 -13.35
CA ALA A 61 -6.04 0.88 -14.50
C ALA A 61 -5.83 0.14 -15.83
N HIS A 62 -4.92 -0.84 -15.85
CA HIS A 62 -4.71 -1.68 -17.01
C HIS A 62 -5.94 -2.53 -17.34
N VAL A 63 -6.50 -3.24 -16.34
CA VAL A 63 -7.73 -4.04 -16.51
C VAL A 63 -8.89 -3.17 -16.94
N TYR A 64 -9.03 -1.96 -16.40
CA TYR A 64 -10.08 -1.02 -16.77
C TYR A 64 -10.08 -0.66 -18.26
N ARG A 65 -8.89 -0.54 -18.87
CA ARG A 65 -8.70 -0.23 -20.29
C ARG A 65 -8.74 -1.46 -21.21
N MET A 66 -8.83 -2.68 -20.67
CA MET A 66 -8.93 -3.89 -21.48
C MET A 66 -10.26 -3.96 -22.24
N LYS A 67 -10.27 -4.67 -23.37
CA LYS A 67 -11.50 -4.98 -24.13
C LYS A 67 -12.48 -5.81 -23.30
N GLN A 68 -13.79 -5.55 -23.48
CA GLN A 68 -14.87 -6.22 -22.74
C GLN A 68 -14.94 -7.74 -22.92
N SER A 69 -14.35 -8.27 -23.99
CA SER A 69 -14.27 -9.72 -24.21
C SER A 69 -13.38 -10.44 -23.19
N ARG A 70 -12.47 -9.73 -22.52
CA ARG A 70 -11.52 -10.30 -21.55
C ARG A 70 -12.20 -10.55 -20.20
N ILE A 71 -11.99 -11.74 -19.64
CA ILE A 71 -12.53 -12.15 -18.33
C ILE A 71 -12.18 -11.16 -17.21
N PRO A 72 -10.93 -10.66 -17.07
CA PRO A 72 -10.58 -9.71 -16.00
C PRO A 72 -11.39 -8.40 -16.06
N LYS A 73 -11.70 -7.91 -17.26
CA LYS A 73 -12.52 -6.70 -17.46
C LYS A 73 -13.96 -6.94 -17.02
N LYS A 74 -14.56 -8.06 -17.45
CA LYS A 74 -15.91 -8.45 -17.02
C LYS A 74 -16.01 -8.56 -15.49
N LEU A 75 -15.02 -9.18 -14.86
CA LEU A 75 -14.98 -9.32 -13.41
C LEU A 75 -14.86 -7.96 -12.70
N LEU A 76 -13.99 -7.07 -13.19
CA LEU A 76 -13.85 -5.73 -12.65
C LEU A 76 -15.17 -4.96 -12.73
N ASP A 77 -15.88 -5.04 -13.85
CA ASP A 77 -17.15 -4.33 -14.03
C ASP A 77 -18.24 -4.89 -13.11
N ILE A 78 -18.31 -6.22 -12.90
CA ILE A 78 -19.22 -6.82 -11.91
C ILE A 78 -18.93 -6.29 -10.51
N ILE A 79 -17.67 -6.24 -10.10
CA ILE A 79 -17.28 -5.73 -8.78
C ILE A 79 -17.70 -4.25 -8.64
N ILE A 80 -17.51 -3.45 -9.68
CA ILE A 80 -17.93 -2.04 -9.68
C ILE A 80 -19.45 -1.93 -9.53
N ILE A 81 -20.22 -2.73 -10.27
CA ILE A 81 -21.69 -2.74 -10.22
C ILE A 81 -22.20 -3.15 -8.84
N VAL A 82 -21.65 -4.22 -8.27
CA VAL A 82 -22.02 -4.69 -6.92
C VAL A 82 -21.75 -3.61 -5.89
N ASN A 83 -20.56 -2.97 -5.96
CA ASN A 83 -20.19 -1.92 -5.02
C ASN A 83 -21.00 -0.62 -5.20
N SER A 84 -21.46 -0.31 -6.42
CA SER A 84 -22.36 0.82 -6.65
C SER A 84 -23.77 0.54 -6.13
N ASN A 85 -24.22 -0.72 -6.19
CA ASN A 85 -25.54 -1.12 -5.72
C ASN A 85 -25.62 -1.28 -4.20
N SER A 86 -24.50 -1.55 -3.53
CA SER A 86 -24.40 -1.53 -2.06
C SER A 86 -24.40 -0.13 -1.44
N LYS A 87 -24.55 0.95 -2.24
CA LYS A 87 -24.76 2.32 -1.74
C LYS A 87 -26.23 2.65 -1.38
N CYS A 88 -27.10 1.66 -1.23
CA CYS A 88 -28.39 1.84 -0.56
C CYS A 88 -28.28 1.43 0.91
N GLU A 89 -27.63 2.26 1.73
CA GLU A 89 -27.85 2.47 3.18
C GLU A 89 -26.68 3.30 3.73
N THR A 90 -26.70 4.60 3.50
CA THR A 90 -26.00 5.56 4.36
C THR A 90 -27.02 6.51 4.94
N GLU A 91 -27.75 6.02 5.94
CA GLU A 91 -28.65 6.78 6.80
C GLU A 91 -27.90 7.46 7.97
N TRP A 92 -26.56 7.57 7.89
CA TRP A 92 -25.72 8.21 8.92
C TRP A 92 -25.27 9.64 8.56
N LEU A 93 -25.95 10.31 7.61
CA LEU A 93 -25.84 11.75 7.38
C LEU A 93 -27.22 12.42 7.49
N ARG A 94 -27.88 12.21 8.64
CA ARG A 94 -28.83 13.15 9.24
C ARG A 94 -28.41 13.40 10.68
#